data_AF-A0A842VZE4-F1
#
_entry.id   AF-A0A842VZE4-F1
#
_cell.length_a   1.000
_cell.length_b   1.000
_cell.length_c   1.000
_cell.angle_alpha   90.00
_cell.angle_beta   90.00
_cell.angle_gamma   90.00
#
_symmetry.space_group_name_H-M   'P 1'
#
loop_
_entity.id
_entity.type
_entity.pdbx_description
1 polymer ?
#
loop_
_entity_poly.entity_id
_entity_poly.type
_entity_poly.pdbx_seq_one_letter_code
_entity_poly.pdbx_strand_id
1 'polypeptide(L)'
;MTRKERIIKAYKDISFFAKYYLGMTLYEHHTEMLSFVEQYKRSLIEQSRDHGKTTTLAYVYPLWKIAFNRNIRVLFVSKTERLAKKNLNAVKETLQTNKRLIKDFGVFESKGTWGKMGFTVSRKAIHKDPTCECVGVTGAITGSRYDLIISDDVVDTNNLSDDQIQKVTDWFEKTLLPLLDENEISKIVAVGTPKAHNDLYKHLENNPTFAMLRRPAVLKGNWKDRTQYEYVYDKNEVITDCQVNEPEDWEVLWEEKQPIEKLLIKLAEIGTDSFLSEYQLEIRNENTALFKKEWLEECRIDTLPPINKCKYVAQAIDFAYLRKKTGDYTVIITIGADDKGNFYIYDVFKQRGFTPTSLKYAVIREYNKHTSVKYIFGETNNMGNFVLDTLIEETSLPIKKHNTT
;
A
#
# COMPACT_ATOMS: atom_id res chain seq x y z
N MET A 1 -12.20 -35.28 -19.81
CA MET A 1 -11.04 -34.77 -20.58
C MET A 1 -9.93 -35.80 -20.62
N THR A 2 -9.43 -36.14 -21.81
CA THR A 2 -8.23 -36.98 -22.01
C THR A 2 -6.96 -36.28 -21.51
N ARG A 3 -5.83 -37.00 -21.38
CA ARG A 3 -4.52 -36.39 -21.02
C ARG A 3 -4.15 -35.26 -21.99
N LYS A 4 -4.28 -35.53 -23.30
CA LYS A 4 -3.95 -34.57 -24.36
C LYS A 4 -4.82 -33.31 -24.28
N GLU A 5 -6.13 -33.46 -24.08
CA GLU A 5 -7.05 -32.33 -23.90
C GLU A 5 -6.70 -31.47 -22.69
N ARG A 6 -6.35 -32.09 -21.55
CA ARG A 6 -5.97 -31.35 -20.35
C ARG A 6 -4.71 -30.50 -20.56
N ILE A 7 -3.69 -31.09 -21.19
CA ILE A 7 -2.43 -30.40 -21.48
C ILE A 7 -2.68 -29.23 -22.45
N ILE A 8 -3.43 -29.43 -23.53
CA ILE A 8 -3.75 -28.36 -24.49
C ILE A 8 -4.55 -27.24 -23.81
N LYS A 9 -5.54 -27.60 -22.99
CA LYS A 9 -6.33 -26.60 -22.27
C LYS A 9 -5.46 -25.81 -21.30
N ALA A 10 -4.61 -26.48 -20.53
CA ALA A 10 -3.69 -25.84 -19.60
C ALA A 10 -2.62 -24.98 -20.28
N TYR A 11 -2.24 -25.29 -21.52
CA TYR A 11 -1.34 -24.45 -22.31
C TYR A 11 -2.02 -23.15 -22.76
N LYS A 12 -3.31 -23.20 -23.11
CA LYS A 12 -4.06 -22.03 -23.59
C LYS A 12 -4.67 -21.18 -22.46
N ASP A 13 -4.87 -21.79 -21.30
CA ASP A 13 -5.59 -21.20 -20.18
C ASP A 13 -4.85 -21.51 -18.87
N ILE A 14 -4.10 -20.52 -18.39
CA ILE A 14 -3.34 -20.62 -17.14
C ILE A 14 -4.26 -20.72 -15.91
N SER A 15 -5.49 -20.21 -15.97
CA SER A 15 -6.49 -20.38 -14.90
C SER A 15 -6.93 -21.83 -14.80
N PHE A 16 -7.10 -22.52 -15.93
CA PHE A 16 -7.30 -23.96 -15.92
C PHE A 16 -6.08 -24.70 -15.36
N PHE A 17 -4.85 -24.29 -15.71
CA PHE A 17 -3.64 -24.88 -15.13
C PHE A 17 -3.61 -24.73 -13.60
N ALA A 18 -3.81 -23.51 -13.10
CA ALA A 18 -3.84 -23.22 -11.67
C ALA A 18 -4.93 -24.02 -10.94
N LYS A 19 -6.14 -24.04 -11.47
CA LYS A 19 -7.28 -24.75 -10.85
C LYS A 19 -7.09 -26.26 -10.87
N TYR A 20 -6.72 -26.82 -12.01
CA TYR A 20 -6.64 -28.26 -12.17
C TYR A 20 -5.37 -28.84 -11.53
N TYR A 21 -4.19 -28.25 -11.77
CA TYR A 21 -2.94 -28.81 -11.27
C TYR A 21 -2.62 -28.34 -9.86
N LEU A 22 -2.89 -27.09 -9.52
CA LEU A 22 -2.47 -26.49 -8.24
C LEU A 22 -3.60 -26.35 -7.22
N GLY A 23 -4.87 -26.55 -7.64
CA GLY A 23 -6.03 -26.38 -6.77
C GLY A 23 -6.30 -24.91 -6.43
N MET A 24 -5.85 -23.99 -7.28
CA MET A 24 -5.94 -22.55 -7.03
C MET A 24 -6.89 -21.87 -8.02
N THR A 25 -7.72 -20.97 -7.52
CA THR A 25 -8.54 -20.09 -8.36
C THR A 25 -7.78 -18.80 -8.60
N LEU A 26 -7.57 -18.47 -9.87
CA LEU A 26 -7.13 -17.15 -10.30
C LEU A 26 -8.35 -16.29 -10.54
N TYR A 27 -8.31 -15.06 -10.05
CA TYR A 27 -9.34 -14.04 -10.25
C TYR A 27 -8.93 -13.11 -11.40
N GLU A 28 -9.81 -12.19 -11.78
CA GLU A 28 -9.65 -11.33 -12.95
C GLU A 28 -8.30 -10.60 -12.95
N HIS A 29 -7.97 -9.91 -11.85
CA HIS A 29 -6.70 -9.19 -11.69
C HIS A 29 -5.47 -10.09 -11.74
N HIS A 30 -5.57 -11.36 -11.34
CA HIS A 30 -4.47 -12.32 -11.49
C HIS A 30 -4.25 -12.67 -12.96
N THR A 31 -5.34 -12.90 -13.71
CA THR A 31 -5.26 -13.22 -15.13
C THR A 31 -4.82 -12.05 -15.98
N GLU A 32 -5.24 -10.83 -15.63
CA GLU A 32 -4.76 -9.59 -16.23
C GLU A 32 -3.25 -9.45 -16.04
N MET A 33 -2.76 -9.62 -14.82
CA MET A 33 -1.33 -9.54 -14.51
C MET A 33 -0.50 -10.55 -15.30
N LEU A 34 -0.97 -11.79 -15.43
CA LEU A 34 -0.30 -12.82 -16.22
C LEU A 34 -0.30 -12.48 -17.71
N SER A 35 -1.43 -11.99 -18.22
CA SER A 35 -1.55 -11.56 -19.63
C SER A 35 -0.63 -10.39 -19.94
N PHE A 36 -0.56 -9.41 -19.04
CA PHE A 36 0.34 -8.26 -19.13
C PHE A 36 1.81 -8.71 -19.18
N VAL A 37 2.21 -9.58 -18.25
CA VAL A 37 3.57 -10.13 -18.22
C VAL A 37 3.87 -10.95 -19.48
N GLU A 38 2.92 -11.67 -20.06
CA GLU A 38 3.10 -12.39 -21.32
C GLU A 38 3.26 -11.46 -22.53
N GLN A 39 2.64 -10.28 -22.52
CA GLN A 39 2.72 -9.31 -23.60
C GLN A 39 4.07 -8.57 -23.66
N TYR A 40 4.69 -8.31 -22.51
CA TYR A 40 5.90 -7.49 -22.44
C TYR A 40 7.14 -8.29 -22.02
N LYS A 41 8.31 -7.90 -22.54
CA LYS A 41 9.60 -8.48 -22.14
C LYS A 41 10.06 -7.99 -20.77
N ARG A 42 9.75 -6.74 -20.42
CA ARG A 42 10.08 -6.13 -19.11
C ARG A 42 8.82 -5.53 -18.53
N SER A 43 8.42 -6.00 -17.35
CA SER A 43 7.18 -5.59 -16.69
C SER A 43 7.46 -5.10 -15.28
N LEU A 44 6.86 -3.96 -14.92
CA LEU A 44 6.72 -3.46 -13.56
C LEU A 44 5.26 -3.65 -13.13
N ILE A 45 5.03 -4.43 -12.08
CA ILE A 45 3.72 -4.67 -11.50
C ILE A 45 3.70 -4.08 -10.09
N GLU A 46 2.88 -3.05 -9.88
CA GLU A 46 2.60 -2.55 -8.55
C GLU A 46 1.20 -3.01 -8.14
N GLN A 47 1.13 -3.81 -7.09
CA GLN A 47 -0.14 -4.36 -6.62
C GLN A 47 -0.23 -4.31 -5.11
N SER A 48 -1.41 -3.90 -4.64
CA SER A 48 -1.82 -3.86 -3.25
C SER A 48 -1.44 -5.13 -2.46
N ARG A 49 -1.15 -4.94 -1.18
CA ARG A 49 -0.78 -6.02 -0.28
C ARG A 49 -1.89 -7.05 -0.14
N ASP A 50 -1.51 -8.31 -0.01
CA ASP A 50 -2.42 -9.45 0.17
C ASP A 50 -3.38 -9.70 -1.03
N HIS A 51 -3.08 -9.15 -2.21
CA HIS A 51 -3.86 -9.38 -3.43
C HIS A 51 -3.32 -10.49 -4.36
N GLY A 52 -2.35 -11.28 -3.89
CA GLY A 52 -1.94 -12.52 -4.54
C GLY A 52 -0.85 -12.40 -5.61
N LYS A 53 -0.15 -11.25 -5.69
CA LYS A 53 0.98 -11.03 -6.61
C LYS A 53 2.06 -12.13 -6.56
N THR A 54 2.59 -12.44 -5.38
CA THR A 54 3.64 -13.47 -5.20
C THR A 54 3.14 -14.86 -5.59
N THR A 55 1.92 -15.21 -5.16
CA THR A 55 1.30 -16.48 -5.52
C THR A 55 1.13 -16.62 -7.04
N THR A 56 0.70 -15.55 -7.71
CA THR A 56 0.46 -15.55 -9.15
C THR A 56 1.78 -15.62 -9.93
N LEU A 57 2.72 -14.71 -9.65
CA LEU A 57 3.93 -14.53 -10.45
C LEU A 57 5.14 -15.35 -10.00
N ALA A 58 5.30 -15.62 -8.71
CA ALA A 58 6.44 -16.36 -8.17
C ALA A 58 6.13 -17.84 -7.85
N TYR A 59 4.88 -18.27 -8.03
CA TYR A 59 4.48 -19.67 -7.83
C TYR A 59 3.74 -20.27 -9.04
N VAL A 60 2.57 -19.76 -9.39
CA VAL A 60 1.76 -20.33 -10.50
C VAL A 60 2.46 -20.19 -11.84
N TYR A 61 2.92 -18.98 -12.16
CA TYR A 61 3.54 -18.65 -13.43
C TYR A 61 4.82 -19.46 -13.75
N PRO A 62 5.83 -19.56 -12.86
CA PRO A 62 7.00 -20.39 -13.13
C PRO A 62 6.67 -21.88 -13.24
N LEU A 63 5.73 -22.39 -12.44
CA LEU A 63 5.25 -23.78 -12.58
C LEU A 63 4.65 -24.05 -13.95
N TRP A 64 3.83 -23.12 -14.45
CA TRP A 64 3.25 -23.18 -15.79
C TRP A 64 4.35 -23.17 -16.86
N LYS A 65 5.28 -22.20 -16.79
CA LYS A 65 6.41 -22.12 -17.73
C LYS A 65 7.27 -23.38 -17.76
N ILE A 66 7.62 -23.93 -16.59
CA ILE A 66 8.46 -25.15 -16.49
C ILE A 66 7.72 -26.38 -17.02
N ALA A 67 6.41 -26.49 -16.77
CA ALA A 67 5.60 -27.61 -17.27
C ALA A 67 5.60 -27.70 -18.80
N PHE A 68 5.57 -26.55 -19.49
CA PHE A 68 5.53 -26.48 -20.95
C PHE A 68 6.91 -26.28 -21.61
N ASN A 69 7.90 -25.79 -20.87
CA ASN A 69 9.28 -25.68 -21.32
C ASN A 69 10.26 -26.03 -20.19
N ARG A 70 10.70 -27.28 -20.15
CA ARG A 70 11.67 -27.75 -19.13
C ARG A 70 13.08 -27.19 -19.32
N ASN A 71 13.39 -26.60 -20.47
CA ASN A 71 14.70 -25.99 -20.72
C ASN A 71 14.81 -24.56 -20.14
N ILE A 72 13.69 -23.96 -19.72
CA ILE A 72 13.68 -22.61 -19.14
C ILE A 72 14.61 -22.50 -17.93
N ARG A 73 15.26 -21.35 -17.79
CA ARG A 73 16.07 -20.96 -16.63
C ARG A 73 15.39 -19.80 -15.93
N VAL A 74 14.95 -20.02 -14.70
CA VAL A 74 14.18 -19.07 -13.89
C VAL A 74 15.03 -18.58 -12.71
N LEU A 75 15.15 -17.27 -12.54
CA LEU A 75 15.77 -16.66 -11.37
C LEU A 75 14.69 -16.03 -10.48
N PHE A 76 14.62 -16.48 -9.24
CA PHE A 76 13.81 -15.87 -8.19
C PHE A 76 14.63 -14.83 -7.43
N VAL A 77 14.18 -13.60 -7.43
CA VAL A 77 14.79 -12.49 -6.70
C VAL A 77 13.79 -11.95 -5.68
N SER A 78 14.24 -11.76 -4.46
CA SER A 78 13.46 -11.09 -3.42
C SER A 78 14.37 -10.22 -2.56
N LYS A 79 13.79 -9.34 -1.72
CA LYS A 79 14.60 -8.47 -0.83
C LYS A 79 15.64 -9.20 0.03
N THR A 80 15.43 -10.48 0.35
CA THR A 80 16.45 -11.32 1.00
C THR A 80 16.50 -12.69 0.36
N GLU A 81 17.68 -13.33 0.40
CA GLU A 81 17.87 -14.70 -0.08
C GLU A 81 16.91 -15.68 0.61
N ARG A 82 16.66 -15.50 1.91
CA ARG A 82 15.72 -16.33 2.68
C ARG A 82 14.31 -16.30 2.11
N LEU A 83 13.85 -15.14 1.63
CA LEU A 83 12.52 -15.02 1.01
C LEU A 83 12.51 -15.63 -0.39
N ALA A 84 13.54 -15.36 -1.20
CA ALA A 84 13.67 -15.95 -2.53
C ALA A 84 13.68 -17.49 -2.48
N LYS A 85 14.35 -18.07 -1.47
CA LYS A 85 14.33 -19.52 -1.18
C LYS A 85 12.95 -20.08 -0.89
N LYS A 86 12.04 -19.31 -0.28
CA LYS A 86 10.67 -19.79 -0.01
C LYS A 86 9.92 -20.03 -1.32
N ASN A 87 9.98 -19.06 -2.24
CA ASN A 87 9.36 -19.17 -3.56
C ASN A 87 9.98 -20.34 -4.35
N LEU A 88 11.32 -20.43 -4.39
CA LEU A 88 12.03 -21.54 -5.03
C LEU A 88 11.60 -22.91 -4.48
N ASN A 89 11.55 -23.06 -3.16
CA ASN A 89 11.20 -24.34 -2.52
C ASN A 89 9.74 -24.73 -2.77
N ALA A 90 8.80 -23.78 -2.76
CA ALA A 90 7.40 -24.05 -3.07
C ALA A 90 7.25 -24.63 -4.48
N VAL A 91 7.92 -24.03 -5.47
CA VAL A 91 7.96 -24.55 -6.85
C VAL A 91 8.63 -25.93 -6.90
N LYS A 92 9.78 -26.08 -6.22
CA LYS A 92 10.54 -27.33 -6.16
C LYS A 92 9.69 -28.50 -5.64
N GLU A 93 9.09 -28.32 -4.47
CA GLU A 93 8.27 -29.34 -3.80
C GLU A 93 7.04 -29.70 -4.64
N THR A 94 6.41 -28.71 -5.27
CA THR A 94 5.26 -28.93 -6.15
C THR A 94 5.64 -29.80 -7.36
N LEU A 95 6.78 -29.54 -8.00
CA LEU A 95 7.25 -30.35 -9.13
C LEU A 95 7.65 -31.78 -8.72
N GLN A 96 8.10 -31.97 -7.47
CA GLN A 96 8.48 -33.30 -6.94
C GLN A 96 7.27 -34.14 -6.54
N THR A 97 6.21 -33.52 -6.00
CA THR A 97 5.15 -34.26 -5.28
C THR A 97 3.78 -34.21 -5.95
N ASN A 98 3.53 -33.25 -6.85
CA ASN A 98 2.20 -33.06 -7.42
C ASN A 98 1.83 -34.17 -8.42
N LYS A 99 0.97 -35.09 -7.97
CA LYS A 99 0.52 -36.26 -8.73
C LYS A 99 -0.14 -35.91 -10.06
N ARG A 100 -0.86 -34.79 -10.15
CA ARG A 100 -1.54 -34.37 -11.40
C ARG A 100 -0.53 -33.89 -12.42
N LEU A 101 0.44 -33.08 -12.00
CA LEU A 101 1.54 -32.63 -12.86
C LEU A 101 2.37 -33.82 -13.35
N ILE A 102 2.79 -34.72 -12.45
CA ILE A 102 3.58 -35.90 -12.80
C ILE A 102 2.82 -36.81 -13.77
N LYS A 103 1.52 -37.02 -13.56
CA LYS A 103 0.67 -37.86 -14.43
C LYS A 103 0.60 -37.31 -15.86
N ASP A 104 0.49 -35.99 -16.03
CA ASP A 104 0.27 -35.39 -17.35
C ASP A 104 1.58 -34.99 -18.04
N PHE A 105 2.58 -34.52 -17.29
CA PHE A 105 3.86 -34.03 -17.83
C PHE A 105 5.03 -34.98 -17.62
N GLY A 106 4.87 -36.05 -16.84
CA GLY A 106 5.95 -36.96 -16.44
C GLY A 106 6.74 -36.45 -15.23
N VAL A 107 7.64 -37.29 -14.71
CA VAL A 107 8.50 -36.93 -13.56
C VAL A 107 9.40 -35.75 -13.92
N PHE A 108 9.46 -34.74 -13.03
CA PHE A 108 10.34 -33.58 -13.18
C PHE A 108 11.70 -33.80 -12.53
N GLU A 109 11.77 -34.65 -11.50
CA GLU A 109 13.01 -35.00 -10.85
C GLU A 109 13.99 -35.66 -11.83
N SER A 110 15.24 -35.22 -11.76
CA SER A 110 16.35 -35.71 -12.58
C SER A 110 17.50 -36.14 -11.68
N LYS A 111 18.51 -36.83 -12.22
CA LYS A 111 19.76 -37.09 -11.50
C LYS A 111 20.61 -35.84 -11.24
N GLY A 112 20.19 -34.66 -11.72
CA GLY A 112 20.90 -33.39 -11.57
C GLY A 112 20.76 -32.76 -10.19
N THR A 113 21.17 -31.50 -10.08
CA THR A 113 21.17 -30.73 -8.81
C THR A 113 19.74 -30.48 -8.30
N TRP A 114 19.48 -30.79 -7.02
CA TRP A 114 18.23 -30.47 -6.28
C TRP A 114 18.54 -29.74 -4.96
N GLY A 115 19.39 -28.72 -5.04
CA GLY A 115 19.94 -28.00 -3.91
C GLY A 115 18.97 -27.03 -3.22
N LYS A 116 19.53 -26.25 -2.27
CA LYS A 116 18.82 -25.20 -1.53
C LYS A 116 18.79 -23.85 -2.26
N MET A 117 19.75 -23.60 -3.15
CA MET A 117 19.90 -22.36 -3.92
C MET A 117 19.34 -22.48 -5.34
N GLY A 118 19.19 -23.71 -5.84
CA GLY A 118 18.68 -23.97 -7.17
C GLY A 118 18.47 -25.45 -7.43
N PHE A 119 17.70 -25.77 -8.46
CA PHE A 119 17.43 -27.13 -8.89
C PHE A 119 17.25 -27.25 -10.41
N THR A 120 17.49 -28.44 -10.95
CA THR A 120 17.39 -28.74 -12.38
C THR A 120 16.40 -29.87 -12.63
N VAL A 121 15.33 -29.56 -13.35
CA VAL A 121 14.35 -30.57 -13.77
C VAL A 121 14.92 -31.43 -14.90
N SER A 122 14.29 -32.59 -15.12
CA SER A 122 14.63 -33.50 -16.22
C SER A 122 14.32 -32.81 -17.56
N ARG A 123 15.36 -32.29 -18.21
CA ARG A 123 15.29 -31.49 -19.44
C ARG A 123 16.30 -32.01 -20.48
N LYS A 124 16.09 -31.66 -21.75
CA LYS A 124 16.92 -32.13 -22.87
C LYS A 124 18.17 -31.28 -23.08
N ALA A 125 18.06 -29.97 -22.86
CA ALA A 125 19.16 -29.05 -23.10
C ALA A 125 20.24 -29.17 -22.02
N ILE A 126 21.50 -29.07 -22.45
CA ILE A 126 22.67 -29.06 -21.58
C ILE A 126 23.03 -27.60 -21.30
N HIS A 127 22.53 -27.06 -20.20
CA HIS A 127 22.91 -25.75 -19.68
C HIS A 127 23.75 -25.91 -18.41
N LYS A 128 24.71 -24.99 -18.21
CA LYS A 128 25.46 -24.89 -16.95
C LYS A 128 24.57 -24.38 -15.81
N ASP A 129 23.67 -23.44 -16.12
CA ASP A 129 22.72 -22.85 -15.18
C ASP A 129 21.57 -23.81 -14.84
N PRO A 130 21.06 -23.84 -13.59
CA PRO A 130 19.95 -24.70 -13.21
C PRO A 130 18.62 -24.29 -13.88
N THR A 131 17.57 -25.10 -13.73
CA THR A 131 16.21 -24.71 -14.19
C THR A 131 15.66 -23.57 -13.33
N CYS A 132 15.90 -23.62 -12.03
CA CYS A 132 15.54 -22.55 -11.12
C CYS A 132 16.70 -22.23 -10.18
N GLU A 133 16.94 -20.95 -9.94
CA GLU A 133 17.90 -20.42 -8.97
C GLU A 133 17.26 -19.28 -8.18
N CYS A 134 17.81 -18.96 -7.00
CA CYS A 134 17.31 -17.84 -6.20
C CYS A 134 18.45 -16.98 -5.66
N VAL A 135 18.20 -15.67 -5.53
CA VAL A 135 19.15 -14.71 -4.97
C VAL A 135 18.42 -13.61 -4.19
N GLY A 136 19.07 -13.07 -3.16
CA GLY A 136 18.62 -11.84 -2.52
C GLY A 136 19.08 -10.60 -3.29
N VAL A 137 18.39 -9.47 -3.11
CA VAL A 137 18.91 -8.17 -3.55
C VAL A 137 20.33 -7.95 -2.99
N THR A 138 21.21 -7.37 -3.81
CA THR A 138 22.68 -7.23 -3.60
C THR A 138 23.47 -8.53 -3.46
N GLY A 139 22.84 -9.69 -3.62
CA GLY A 139 23.52 -10.98 -3.62
C GLY A 139 24.44 -11.16 -4.83
N ALA A 140 25.48 -11.98 -4.65
CA ALA A 140 26.42 -12.31 -5.70
C ALA A 140 25.77 -13.27 -6.72
N ILE A 141 25.48 -12.75 -7.91
CA ILE A 141 24.97 -13.53 -9.03
C ILE A 141 25.59 -12.98 -10.33
N THR A 142 26.50 -13.74 -10.93
CA THR A 142 27.23 -13.33 -12.14
C THR A 142 27.50 -14.54 -13.05
N GLY A 143 27.63 -14.30 -14.36
CA GLY A 143 27.99 -15.34 -15.33
C GLY A 143 26.88 -16.30 -15.74
N SER A 144 25.73 -16.27 -15.05
CA SER A 144 24.53 -17.03 -15.41
C SER A 144 23.65 -16.34 -16.45
N ARG A 145 22.81 -17.11 -17.14
CA ARG A 145 21.83 -16.61 -18.10
C ARG A 145 20.45 -17.16 -17.80
N TYR A 146 19.44 -16.28 -17.78
CA TYR A 146 18.06 -16.64 -17.43
C TYR A 146 17.08 -16.22 -18.50
N ASP A 147 16.06 -17.06 -18.71
CA ASP A 147 14.95 -16.77 -19.60
C ASP A 147 13.80 -16.09 -18.84
N LEU A 148 13.71 -16.28 -17.52
CA LEU A 148 12.70 -15.63 -16.70
C LEU A 148 13.31 -15.14 -15.39
N ILE A 149 13.24 -13.84 -15.13
CA ILE A 149 13.66 -13.23 -13.87
C ILE A 149 12.41 -12.68 -13.18
N ILE A 150 12.13 -13.15 -11.96
CA ILE A 150 11.00 -12.68 -11.15
C ILE A 150 11.56 -12.01 -9.90
N SER A 151 11.41 -10.68 -9.84
CA SER A 151 11.79 -9.82 -8.74
C SER A 151 10.58 -9.47 -7.88
N ASP A 152 10.34 -10.26 -6.84
CA ASP A 152 9.17 -10.22 -5.95
C ASP A 152 9.50 -9.51 -4.64
N ASP A 153 8.85 -8.37 -4.40
CA ASP A 153 9.02 -7.49 -3.23
C ASP A 153 10.51 -7.23 -2.91
N VAL A 154 11.20 -6.58 -3.86
CA VAL A 154 12.66 -6.31 -3.79
C VAL A 154 13.03 -5.03 -3.04
N VAL A 155 12.08 -4.12 -2.83
CA VAL A 155 12.27 -2.91 -2.02
C VAL A 155 11.86 -3.16 -0.57
N ASP A 156 12.62 -2.66 0.40
CA ASP A 156 12.38 -2.83 1.83
C ASP A 156 12.27 -1.48 2.55
N THR A 157 11.43 -1.39 3.59
CA THR A 157 11.23 -0.16 4.39
C THR A 157 12.43 0.20 5.25
N ASN A 158 13.35 -0.73 5.48
CA ASN A 158 14.56 -0.48 6.29
C ASN A 158 15.72 0.12 5.48
N ASN A 159 15.57 0.22 4.16
CA ASN A 159 16.64 0.58 3.23
C ASN A 159 16.24 1.80 2.36
N LEU A 160 15.75 2.86 3.01
CA LEU A 160 15.18 4.03 2.33
C LEU A 160 16.14 5.23 2.25
N SER A 161 17.40 5.12 2.69
CA SER A 161 18.36 6.19 2.42
C SER A 161 18.70 6.25 0.93
N ASP A 162 19.01 7.43 0.41
CA ASP A 162 19.35 7.61 -1.01
C ASP A 162 20.49 6.68 -1.46
N ASP A 163 21.51 6.49 -0.61
CA ASP A 163 22.62 5.55 -0.88
C ASP A 163 22.16 4.09 -0.96
N GLN A 164 21.22 3.68 -0.10
CA GLN A 164 20.69 2.31 -0.10
C GLN A 164 19.80 2.07 -1.31
N ILE A 165 18.94 3.03 -1.63
CA ILE A 165 18.11 3.02 -2.83
C ILE A 165 18.99 2.94 -4.07
N GLN A 166 20.01 3.79 -4.19
CA GLN A 166 20.93 3.77 -5.32
C GLN A 166 21.69 2.43 -5.42
N LYS A 167 22.10 1.82 -4.30
CA LYS A 167 22.71 0.48 -4.31
C LYS A 167 21.76 -0.60 -4.86
N VAL A 168 20.48 -0.55 -4.50
CA VAL A 168 19.48 -1.50 -5.00
C VAL A 168 19.23 -1.27 -6.49
N THR A 169 19.06 -0.01 -6.91
CA THR A 169 18.89 0.37 -8.30
C THR A 169 20.10 -0.04 -9.15
N ASP A 170 21.32 0.29 -8.70
CA ASP A 170 22.56 -0.11 -9.38
C ASP A 170 22.69 -1.62 -9.50
N TRP A 171 22.39 -2.37 -8.44
CA TRP A 171 22.44 -3.82 -8.50
C TRP A 171 21.41 -4.37 -9.49
N PHE A 172 20.18 -3.86 -9.48
CA PHE A 172 19.15 -4.28 -10.42
C PHE A 172 19.57 -3.98 -11.87
N GLU A 173 20.03 -2.78 -12.16
CA GLU A 173 20.34 -2.34 -13.53
C GLU A 173 21.66 -2.90 -14.06
N LYS A 174 22.71 -2.92 -13.24
CA LYS A 174 24.07 -3.29 -13.66
C LYS A 174 24.37 -4.77 -13.45
N THR A 175 23.64 -5.44 -12.55
CA THR A 175 23.85 -6.87 -12.26
C THR A 175 22.68 -7.72 -12.75
N LEU A 176 21.44 -7.38 -12.39
CA LEU A 176 20.31 -8.26 -12.68
C LEU A 176 19.85 -8.20 -14.15
N LEU A 177 19.67 -6.99 -14.70
CA LEU A 177 19.23 -6.83 -16.10
C LEU A 177 20.16 -7.55 -17.10
N PRO A 178 21.50 -7.47 -16.99
CA PRO A 178 22.39 -8.16 -17.91
C PRO A 178 22.36 -9.69 -17.82
N LEU A 179 21.75 -10.29 -16.78
CA LEU A 179 21.61 -11.75 -16.68
C LEU A 179 20.44 -12.30 -17.52
N LEU A 180 19.51 -11.43 -17.94
CA LEU A 180 18.46 -11.83 -18.85
C LEU A 180 19.08 -12.24 -20.19
N ASP A 181 18.73 -13.43 -20.66
CA ASP A 181 19.13 -13.90 -21.97
C ASP A 181 18.33 -13.13 -23.04
N GLU A 182 18.92 -12.81 -24.18
CA GLU A 182 18.27 -12.00 -25.20
C GLU A 182 17.60 -12.90 -26.25
N ASN A 183 16.44 -13.47 -25.89
CA ASN A 183 15.61 -14.29 -26.78
C ASN A 183 14.11 -13.91 -26.70
N GLU A 184 13.27 -14.56 -27.52
CA GLU A 184 11.83 -14.26 -27.67
C GLU A 184 11.00 -14.65 -26.44
N ILE A 185 11.42 -15.67 -25.68
CA ILE A 185 10.70 -16.12 -24.49
C ILE A 185 11.12 -15.35 -23.23
N SER A 186 12.21 -14.58 -23.33
CA SER A 186 12.84 -13.93 -22.19
C SER A 186 11.97 -12.87 -21.55
N LYS A 187 11.84 -12.91 -20.23
CA LYS A 187 11.04 -11.97 -19.45
C LYS A 187 11.72 -11.57 -18.14
N ILE A 188 11.62 -10.29 -17.79
CA ILE A 188 11.89 -9.81 -16.43
C ILE A 188 10.62 -9.16 -15.87
N VAL A 189 10.29 -9.54 -14.64
CA VAL A 189 9.11 -9.07 -13.92
C VAL A 189 9.56 -8.50 -12.59
N ALA A 190 9.46 -7.19 -12.41
CA ALA A 190 9.55 -6.56 -11.10
C ALA A 190 8.13 -6.40 -10.55
N VAL A 191 7.87 -6.96 -9.37
CA VAL A 191 6.55 -6.92 -8.74
C VAL A 191 6.66 -6.57 -7.27
N GLY A 192 5.82 -5.64 -6.80
CA GLY A 192 5.72 -5.34 -5.39
C GLY A 192 4.83 -4.17 -5.03
N THR A 193 5.12 -3.56 -3.88
CA THR A 193 4.52 -2.31 -3.39
C THR A 193 5.62 -1.26 -3.24
N PRO A 194 5.48 -0.05 -3.80
CA PRO A 194 6.37 1.07 -3.53
C PRO A 194 6.51 1.36 -2.03
N LYS A 195 7.69 1.83 -1.63
CA LYS A 195 8.06 2.18 -0.25
C LYS A 195 8.62 3.58 -0.11
N ALA A 196 9.20 4.15 -1.16
CA ALA A 196 9.66 5.54 -1.16
C ALA A 196 9.47 6.20 -2.53
N HIS A 197 9.44 7.54 -2.51
CA HIS A 197 9.17 8.36 -3.68
C HIS A 197 10.22 8.22 -4.80
N ASN A 198 11.42 7.75 -4.45
CA ASN A 198 12.55 7.54 -5.34
C ASN A 198 13.05 6.09 -5.32
N ASP A 199 12.27 5.12 -4.84
CA ASP A 199 12.72 3.73 -4.80
C ASP A 199 12.90 3.10 -6.20
N LEU A 200 13.39 1.86 -6.25
CA LEU A 200 13.60 1.12 -7.50
C LEU A 200 12.35 1.12 -8.38
N TYR A 201 11.13 1.00 -7.84
CA TYR A 201 9.93 0.96 -8.66
C TYR A 201 9.68 2.31 -9.33
N LYS A 202 9.98 3.43 -8.67
CA LYS A 202 9.97 4.76 -9.32
C LYS A 202 10.98 4.84 -10.47
N HIS A 203 12.19 4.31 -10.28
CA HIS A 203 13.19 4.26 -11.35
C HIS A 203 12.72 3.42 -12.55
N LEU A 204 12.08 2.28 -12.29
CA LEU A 204 11.52 1.41 -13.34
C LEU A 204 10.30 2.03 -14.03
N GLU A 205 9.43 2.74 -13.30
CA GLU A 205 8.30 3.50 -13.85
C GLU A 205 8.78 4.58 -14.84
N ASN A 206 9.89 5.25 -14.53
CA ASN A 206 10.49 6.26 -15.40
C ASN A 206 11.32 5.67 -16.55
N ASN A 207 11.54 4.35 -16.57
CA ASN A 207 12.34 3.69 -17.60
C ASN A 207 11.44 3.29 -18.79
N PRO A 208 11.64 3.86 -20.00
CA PRO A 208 10.77 3.60 -21.15
C PRO A 208 10.85 2.16 -21.67
N THR A 209 11.79 1.34 -21.18
CA THR A 209 11.91 -0.08 -21.55
C THR A 209 11.03 -1.02 -20.72
N PHE A 210 10.40 -0.51 -19.64
CA PHE A 210 9.49 -1.26 -18.78
C PHE A 210 8.04 -0.87 -19.04
N ALA A 211 7.19 -1.87 -19.27
CA ALA A 211 5.74 -1.67 -19.26
C ALA A 211 5.25 -1.73 -17.80
N MET A 212 4.31 -0.86 -17.43
CA MET A 212 3.81 -0.77 -16.05
C MET A 212 2.32 -1.13 -15.92
N LEU A 213 2.00 -1.90 -14.88
CA LEU A 213 0.63 -2.18 -14.42
C LEU A 213 0.52 -1.84 -12.93
N ARG A 214 -0.35 -0.88 -12.58
CA ARG A 214 -0.62 -0.48 -11.19
C ARG A 214 -2.06 -0.84 -10.80
N ARG A 215 -2.23 -1.58 -9.71
CA ARG A 215 -3.54 -2.07 -9.23
C ARG A 215 -3.67 -1.84 -7.72
N PRO A 216 -4.25 -0.69 -7.29
CA PRO A 216 -4.58 -0.44 -5.88
C PRO A 216 -5.75 -1.30 -5.43
N ALA A 217 -5.99 -1.39 -4.12
CA ALA A 217 -7.04 -2.22 -3.54
C ALA A 217 -8.45 -1.65 -3.79
N VAL A 218 -8.61 -0.32 -3.75
CA VAL A 218 -9.88 0.37 -4.05
C VAL A 218 -9.71 1.04 -5.41
N LEU A 219 -10.52 0.63 -6.39
CA LEU A 219 -10.48 1.11 -7.76
C LEU A 219 -11.42 2.31 -7.95
N LYS A 220 -12.57 2.30 -7.27
CA LYS A 220 -13.56 3.39 -7.25
C LYS A 220 -14.15 3.53 -5.85
N GLY A 221 -14.43 4.77 -5.43
CA GLY A 221 -15.08 5.09 -4.16
C GLY A 221 -14.27 6.06 -3.29
N ASN A 222 -14.97 6.94 -2.58
CA ASN A 222 -14.35 8.03 -1.81
C ASN A 222 -14.04 7.62 -0.36
N TRP A 223 -13.17 6.62 -0.18
CA TRP A 223 -12.74 6.15 1.15
C TRP A 223 -12.00 7.21 1.98
N LYS A 224 -11.56 8.31 1.36
CA LYS A 224 -10.91 9.44 2.06
C LYS A 224 -11.95 10.30 2.80
N ASP A 225 -13.19 10.33 2.34
CA ASP A 225 -14.31 11.02 2.99
C ASP A 225 -14.96 10.10 4.03
N ARG A 226 -14.79 10.45 5.31
CA ARG A 226 -15.31 9.67 6.45
C ARG A 226 -16.82 9.74 6.59
N THR A 227 -17.51 10.59 5.82
CA THR A 227 -18.97 10.63 5.79
C THR A 227 -19.55 9.52 4.91
N GLN A 228 -18.73 8.90 4.07
CA GLN A 228 -19.14 7.85 3.13
C GLN A 228 -19.26 6.47 3.76
N TYR A 229 -18.84 6.30 5.01
CA TYR A 229 -18.93 5.02 5.71
C TYR A 229 -19.00 5.20 7.23
N GLU A 230 -19.59 4.22 7.91
CA GLU A 230 -19.77 4.20 9.36
C GLU A 230 -19.23 2.88 9.92
N TYR A 231 -18.31 2.94 10.89
CA TYR A 231 -17.85 1.74 11.59
C TYR A 231 -18.91 1.24 12.57
N VAL A 232 -19.07 -0.08 12.61
CA VAL A 232 -19.97 -0.76 13.54
C VAL A 232 -19.14 -1.33 14.70
N TYR A 233 -19.55 -1.00 15.92
CA TYR A 233 -18.84 -1.35 17.15
C TYR A 233 -19.63 -2.38 17.96
N ASP A 234 -18.92 -3.31 18.59
CA ASP A 234 -19.51 -4.19 19.60
C ASP A 234 -19.67 -3.47 20.96
N LYS A 235 -20.18 -4.21 21.96
CA LYS A 235 -20.37 -3.71 23.33
C LYS A 235 -19.08 -3.30 24.05
N ASN A 236 -17.92 -3.72 23.54
CA ASN A 236 -16.60 -3.42 24.09
C ASN A 236 -15.87 -2.35 23.26
N GLU A 237 -16.57 -1.64 22.38
CA GLU A 237 -16.02 -0.61 21.49
C GLU A 237 -15.00 -1.15 20.47
N VAL A 238 -15.11 -2.42 20.09
CA VAL A 238 -14.29 -3.03 19.04
C VAL A 238 -15.01 -2.90 17.69
N ILE A 239 -14.29 -2.44 16.65
CA ILE A 239 -14.81 -2.41 15.28
C ILE A 239 -15.02 -3.85 14.81
N THR A 240 -16.25 -4.19 14.45
CA THR A 240 -16.65 -5.53 13.97
C THR A 240 -17.09 -5.53 12.52
N ASP A 241 -17.58 -4.39 12.03
CA ASP A 241 -18.05 -4.24 10.67
C ASP A 241 -17.92 -2.78 10.20
N CYS A 242 -18.17 -2.52 8.92
CA CYS A 242 -18.21 -1.19 8.34
C CYS A 242 -19.37 -1.12 7.33
N GLN A 243 -20.18 -0.07 7.40
CA GLN A 243 -21.26 0.17 6.45
C GLN A 243 -20.85 1.30 5.52
N VAL A 244 -20.95 1.10 4.21
CA VAL A 244 -20.68 2.13 3.20
C VAL A 244 -21.99 2.72 2.66
N ASN A 245 -21.96 4.01 2.33
CA ASN A 245 -23.02 4.66 1.57
C ASN A 245 -22.87 4.27 0.09
N GLU A 246 -24.01 4.09 -0.60
CA GLU A 246 -24.04 3.83 -2.06
C GLU A 246 -23.04 2.73 -2.48
N PRO A 247 -23.14 1.50 -1.92
CA PRO A 247 -22.16 0.42 -2.15
C PRO A 247 -21.92 0.13 -3.64
N GLU A 248 -22.90 0.36 -4.50
CA GLU A 248 -22.81 0.25 -5.96
C GLU A 248 -21.79 1.19 -6.61
N ASP A 249 -21.40 2.27 -5.93
CA ASP A 249 -20.39 3.21 -6.42
C ASP A 249 -18.95 2.85 -6.03
N TRP A 250 -18.79 1.76 -5.27
CA TRP A 250 -17.49 1.25 -4.84
C TRP A 250 -17.06 0.10 -5.74
N GLU A 251 -15.78 0.12 -6.09
CA GLU A 251 -15.15 -0.97 -6.84
C GLU A 251 -13.82 -1.27 -6.18
N VAL A 252 -13.55 -2.54 -5.91
CA VAL A 252 -12.31 -3.01 -5.30
C VAL A 252 -11.67 -4.08 -6.18
N LEU A 253 -10.35 -4.25 -6.04
CA LEU A 253 -9.58 -5.13 -6.90
C LEU A 253 -9.90 -6.63 -6.70
N TRP A 254 -10.31 -7.02 -5.48
CA TRP A 254 -10.58 -8.41 -5.14
C TRP A 254 -11.72 -8.56 -4.14
N GLU A 255 -12.94 -8.36 -4.62
CA GLU A 255 -14.18 -8.38 -3.83
C GLU A 255 -14.33 -9.66 -2.98
N GLU A 256 -14.03 -10.84 -3.53
CA GLU A 256 -14.23 -12.10 -2.82
C GLU A 256 -13.32 -12.31 -1.61
N LYS A 257 -12.18 -11.60 -1.55
CA LYS A 257 -11.20 -11.72 -0.45
C LYS A 257 -11.13 -10.47 0.42
N GLN A 258 -11.24 -9.31 -0.22
CA GLN A 258 -11.10 -7.99 0.39
C GLN A 258 -12.21 -7.06 -0.12
N PRO A 259 -13.46 -7.32 0.29
CA PRO A 259 -14.56 -6.40 0.02
C PRO A 259 -14.29 -5.05 0.72
N ILE A 260 -15.00 -4.00 0.30
CA ILE A 260 -14.72 -2.63 0.74
C ILE A 260 -14.78 -2.45 2.26
N GLU A 261 -15.72 -3.10 2.93
CA GLU A 261 -15.90 -3.04 4.39
C GLU A 261 -14.66 -3.54 5.12
N LYS A 262 -14.08 -4.65 4.63
CA LYS A 262 -12.85 -5.22 5.18
C LYS A 262 -11.65 -4.31 4.94
N LEU A 263 -11.58 -3.65 3.78
CA LEU A 263 -10.53 -2.67 3.48
C LEU A 263 -10.65 -1.44 4.39
N LEU A 264 -11.85 -0.95 4.68
CA LEU A 264 -12.08 0.16 5.60
C LEU A 264 -11.76 -0.21 7.06
N ILE A 265 -12.10 -1.41 7.50
CA ILE A 265 -11.64 -1.91 8.82
C ILE A 265 -10.11 -1.98 8.85
N LYS A 266 -9.48 -2.46 7.76
CA LYS A 266 -8.03 -2.48 7.66
C LYS A 266 -7.44 -1.07 7.73
N LEU A 267 -8.07 -0.08 7.08
CA LEU A 267 -7.69 1.33 7.19
C LEU A 267 -7.71 1.82 8.66
N ALA A 268 -8.73 1.44 9.45
CA ALA A 268 -8.77 1.75 10.88
C ALA A 268 -7.66 1.05 11.67
N GLU A 269 -7.32 -0.19 11.32
CA GLU A 269 -6.33 -1.02 12.00
C GLU A 269 -4.90 -0.49 11.82
N ILE A 270 -4.51 -0.14 10.58
CA ILE A 270 -3.12 0.20 10.24
C ILE A 270 -2.86 1.70 10.08
N GLY A 271 -3.94 2.50 10.09
CA GLY A 271 -3.90 3.94 9.86
C GLY A 271 -3.76 4.33 8.39
N THR A 272 -4.04 5.60 8.11
CA THR A 272 -4.12 6.14 6.74
C THR A 272 -2.82 6.02 5.96
N ASP A 273 -1.66 6.30 6.56
CA ASP A 273 -0.38 6.29 5.83
C ASP A 273 0.04 4.89 5.41
N SER A 274 -0.10 3.92 6.31
CA SER A 274 0.14 2.50 6.00
C SER A 274 -0.86 1.98 4.96
N PHE A 275 -2.13 2.40 5.02
CA PHE A 275 -3.13 2.00 4.04
C PHE A 275 -2.84 2.60 2.65
N LEU A 276 -2.46 3.88 2.59
CA LEU A 276 -2.06 4.54 1.35
C LEU A 276 -0.90 3.81 0.68
N SER A 277 0.18 3.55 1.42
CA SER A 277 1.38 2.92 0.86
C SER A 277 1.17 1.44 0.52
N GLU A 278 0.55 0.65 1.40
CA GLU A 278 0.45 -0.81 1.23
C GLU A 278 -0.74 -1.26 0.38
N TYR A 279 -1.85 -0.52 0.40
CA TYR A 279 -3.09 -0.90 -0.28
C TYR A 279 -3.43 0.01 -1.46
N GLN A 280 -3.19 1.31 -1.38
CA GLN A 280 -3.50 2.24 -2.48
C GLN A 280 -2.30 2.57 -3.38
N LEU A 281 -1.10 2.10 -3.00
CA LEU A 281 0.14 2.33 -3.74
C LEU A 281 0.48 3.83 -3.89
N GLU A 282 -0.02 4.64 -2.96
CA GLU A 282 0.26 6.07 -2.86
C GLU A 282 1.39 6.31 -1.86
N ILE A 283 2.54 6.80 -2.34
CA ILE A 283 3.64 7.22 -1.48
C ILE A 283 3.49 8.70 -1.16
N ARG A 284 3.32 9.02 0.12
CA ARG A 284 3.37 10.40 0.60
C ARG A 284 4.82 10.86 0.63
N ASN A 285 5.09 11.98 -0.02
CA ASN A 285 6.38 12.62 0.08
C ASN A 285 6.39 13.50 1.34
N GLU A 286 7.16 13.12 2.37
CA GLU A 286 7.34 13.94 3.59
C GLU A 286 7.83 15.35 3.25
N ASN A 287 8.57 15.53 2.16
CA ASN A 287 9.01 16.86 1.70
C ASN A 287 7.88 17.75 1.20
N THR A 288 6.72 17.18 0.86
CA THR A 288 5.52 17.93 0.43
C THR A 288 4.48 18.08 1.54
N ALA A 289 4.71 17.49 2.72
CA ALA A 289 3.83 17.69 3.86
C ALA A 289 3.85 19.17 4.27
N LEU A 290 2.66 19.75 4.51
CA LEU A 290 2.51 21.14 4.98
C LEU A 290 3.29 21.38 6.29
N PHE A 291 3.39 20.35 7.13
CA PHE A 291 4.17 20.36 8.37
C PHE A 291 5.09 19.14 8.40
N LYS A 292 6.41 19.37 8.38
CA LYS A 292 7.40 18.31 8.56
C LYS A 292 7.50 17.91 10.02
N LYS A 293 7.77 16.63 10.30
CA LYS A 293 7.88 16.13 11.66
C LYS A 293 9.01 16.81 12.43
N GLU A 294 10.14 17.07 11.76
CA GLU A 294 11.29 17.74 12.34
C GLU A 294 10.93 19.16 12.81
N TRP A 295 10.13 19.89 12.03
CA TRP A 295 9.67 21.22 12.42
C TRP A 295 8.81 21.17 13.70
N LEU A 296 7.98 20.14 13.83
CA LEU A 296 7.13 19.98 15.01
C LEU A 296 7.96 19.62 16.26
N GLU A 297 8.97 18.77 16.13
CA GLU A 297 9.87 18.43 17.23
C GLU A 297 10.77 19.62 17.62
N GLU A 298 11.25 20.41 16.66
CA GLU A 298 11.99 21.66 16.94
C GLU A 298 11.13 22.70 17.67
N CYS A 299 9.82 22.73 17.41
CA CYS A 299 8.87 23.61 18.09
C CYS A 299 8.40 23.06 19.44
N ARG A 300 8.80 21.85 19.83
CA ARG A 300 8.35 21.22 21.06
C ARG A 300 9.03 21.86 22.26
N ILE A 301 8.23 22.45 23.14
CA ILE A 301 8.70 23.04 24.39
C ILE A 301 8.05 22.34 25.58
N ASP A 302 8.84 22.06 26.61
CA ASP A 302 8.36 21.36 27.82
C ASP A 302 7.54 22.27 28.74
N THR A 303 7.73 23.59 28.64
CA THR A 303 7.04 24.56 29.48
C THR A 303 6.62 25.76 28.63
N LEU A 304 5.31 25.98 28.55
CA LEU A 304 4.74 27.14 27.88
C LEU A 304 5.04 28.42 28.69
N PRO A 305 5.34 29.54 28.03
CA PRO A 305 5.39 30.82 28.72
C PRO A 305 4.01 31.14 29.32
N PRO A 306 3.91 31.88 30.45
CA PRO A 306 2.62 32.26 31.01
C PRO A 306 1.74 32.98 29.97
N ILE A 307 0.49 32.54 29.80
CA ILE A 307 -0.42 33.06 28.76
C ILE A 307 -0.69 34.56 28.90
N ASN A 308 -0.60 35.11 30.11
CA ASN A 308 -0.73 36.55 30.38
C ASN A 308 0.45 37.40 29.87
N LYS A 309 1.56 36.76 29.47
CA LYS A 309 2.70 37.42 28.79
C LYS A 309 2.57 37.41 27.27
N CYS A 310 1.57 36.74 26.71
CA CYS A 310 1.28 36.83 25.28
C CYS A 310 0.71 38.22 24.95
N LYS A 311 1.22 38.80 23.87
CA LYS A 311 0.72 40.07 23.31
C LYS A 311 -0.72 39.93 22.81
N TYR A 312 -0.97 38.81 22.14
CA TYR A 312 -2.27 38.42 21.62
C TYR A 312 -2.60 36.99 22.02
N VAL A 313 -3.83 36.76 22.41
CA VAL A 313 -4.38 35.41 22.62
C VAL A 313 -5.67 35.33 21.83
N ALA A 314 -5.82 34.28 21.05
CA ALA A 314 -6.99 34.04 20.23
C ALA A 314 -7.43 32.58 20.32
N GLN A 315 -8.70 32.34 20.05
CA GLN A 315 -9.23 31.00 19.83
C GLN A 315 -9.60 30.83 18.36
N ALA A 316 -9.36 29.65 17.83
CA ALA A 316 -9.82 29.25 16.50
C ALA A 316 -10.76 28.05 16.66
N ILE A 317 -11.90 28.11 16.00
CA ILE A 317 -12.94 27.08 16.04
C ILE A 317 -13.09 26.47 14.65
N ASP A 318 -12.85 25.17 14.59
CA ASP A 318 -13.17 24.32 13.44
C ASP A 318 -14.48 23.56 13.72
N PHE A 319 -15.49 23.86 12.91
CA PHE A 319 -16.84 23.34 13.08
C PHE A 319 -17.05 22.07 12.28
N ALA A 320 -16.88 20.92 12.92
CA ALA A 320 -17.45 19.67 12.43
C ALA A 320 -18.91 19.51 12.89
N TYR A 321 -19.82 19.28 11.93
CA TYR A 321 -21.23 18.99 12.21
C TYR A 321 -21.61 17.60 11.72
N LEU A 322 -22.18 16.77 12.60
CA LEU A 322 -23.03 15.64 12.25
C LEU A 322 -23.89 15.28 13.47
N ARG A 323 -25.22 15.12 13.27
CA ARG A 323 -26.21 14.74 14.32
C ARG A 323 -26.01 13.34 14.91
N LYS A 324 -24.98 12.60 14.48
CA LYS A 324 -24.66 11.25 14.96
C LYS A 324 -23.41 11.29 15.84
N LYS A 325 -23.31 10.37 16.81
CA LYS A 325 -22.12 10.19 17.67
C LYS A 325 -20.83 9.87 16.88
N THR A 326 -20.94 9.61 15.57
CA THR A 326 -19.88 9.26 14.63
C THR A 326 -19.35 10.43 13.78
N GLY A 327 -19.85 11.66 13.98
CA GLY A 327 -19.40 12.86 13.26
C GLY A 327 -17.93 13.26 13.47
N ASP A 328 -17.43 14.15 12.60
CA ASP A 328 -16.10 14.76 12.76
C ASP A 328 -15.99 15.56 14.07
N TYR A 329 -14.75 15.78 14.51
CA TYR A 329 -14.50 16.50 15.76
C TYR A 329 -14.66 17.99 15.58
N THR A 330 -15.45 18.62 16.44
CA THR A 330 -15.32 20.07 16.65
C THR A 330 -14.04 20.29 17.45
N VAL A 331 -13.19 21.20 16.97
CA VAL A 331 -11.93 21.55 17.62
C VAL A 331 -11.96 23.04 17.99
N ILE A 332 -11.58 23.34 19.23
CA ILE A 332 -11.33 24.71 19.68
C ILE A 332 -9.88 24.76 20.14
N ILE A 333 -9.05 25.53 19.44
CA ILE A 333 -7.63 25.71 19.77
C ILE A 333 -7.45 27.09 20.38
N THR A 334 -6.74 27.19 21.51
CA THR A 334 -6.30 28.45 22.11
C THR A 334 -4.83 28.69 21.75
N ILE A 335 -4.56 29.80 21.04
CA ILE A 335 -3.23 30.17 20.57
C ILE A 335 -2.83 31.51 21.20
N GLY A 336 -1.62 31.59 21.75
CA GLY A 336 -1.01 32.84 22.19
C GLY A 336 0.19 33.22 21.32
N ALA A 337 0.34 34.51 21.04
CA ALA A 337 1.49 35.06 20.33
C ALA A 337 2.28 36.00 21.24
N ASP A 338 3.61 35.84 21.29
CA ASP A 338 4.48 36.75 22.04
C ASP A 338 4.93 37.97 21.21
N ASP A 339 5.67 38.89 21.84
CA ASP A 339 6.20 40.08 21.18
C ASP A 339 7.29 39.80 20.13
N LYS A 340 7.81 38.57 20.10
CA LYS A 340 8.86 38.12 19.18
C LYS A 340 8.29 37.44 17.94
N GLY A 341 6.96 37.26 17.88
CA GLY A 341 6.28 36.61 16.76
C GLY A 341 6.21 35.09 16.88
N ASN A 342 6.50 34.51 18.05
CA ASN A 342 6.30 33.08 18.28
C ASN A 342 4.84 32.81 18.64
N PHE A 343 4.31 31.69 18.14
CA PHE A 343 2.97 31.21 18.45
C PHE A 343 3.04 29.95 19.32
N TYR A 344 2.17 29.89 20.32
CA TYR A 344 2.10 28.80 21.28
C TYR A 344 0.68 28.26 21.36
N ILE A 345 0.55 26.94 21.34
CA ILE A 345 -0.75 26.26 21.54
C ILE A 345 -0.91 26.01 23.05
N TYR A 346 -1.86 26.71 23.67
CA TYR A 346 -2.11 26.63 25.10
C TYR A 346 -3.14 25.59 25.49
N ASP A 347 -4.13 25.37 24.62
CA ASP A 347 -5.21 24.42 24.87
C ASP A 347 -5.79 23.92 23.56
N VAL A 348 -6.18 22.65 23.55
CA VAL A 348 -6.84 22.01 22.40
C VAL A 348 -8.02 21.23 22.95
N PHE A 349 -9.20 21.83 22.81
CA PHE A 349 -10.43 21.14 23.10
C PHE A 349 -10.93 20.41 21.86
N LYS A 350 -11.30 19.14 22.01
CA LYS A 350 -11.72 18.27 20.90
C LYS A 350 -12.85 17.35 21.35
N GLN A 351 -14.04 17.50 20.76
CA GLN A 351 -15.21 16.67 21.09
C GLN A 351 -16.14 16.49 19.86
N ARG A 352 -16.88 15.36 19.83
CA ARG A 352 -17.86 15.02 18.77
C ARG A 352 -19.30 15.17 19.25
N GLY A 353 -20.21 15.23 18.28
CA GLY A 353 -21.66 15.05 18.51
C GLY A 353 -22.34 16.25 19.16
N PHE A 354 -21.87 17.47 18.89
CA PHE A 354 -22.50 18.66 19.41
C PHE A 354 -23.84 18.97 18.70
N THR A 355 -24.85 19.27 19.50
CA THR A 355 -25.99 20.09 19.07
C THR A 355 -25.59 21.57 19.03
N PRO A 356 -26.28 22.44 18.26
CA PRO A 356 -25.99 23.88 18.22
C PRO A 356 -25.93 24.53 19.62
N THR A 357 -26.86 24.16 20.49
CA THR A 357 -26.92 24.63 21.88
C THR A 357 -25.71 24.15 22.70
N SER A 358 -25.37 22.86 22.64
CA SER A 358 -24.22 22.34 23.38
C SER A 358 -22.87 22.86 22.85
N LEU A 359 -22.78 23.14 21.55
CA LEU A 359 -21.60 23.77 20.94
C LEU A 359 -21.42 25.19 21.47
N LYS A 360 -22.50 25.97 21.55
CA LYS A 360 -22.50 27.31 22.14
C LYS A 360 -21.91 27.29 23.56
N TYR A 361 -22.40 26.37 24.41
CA TYR A 361 -21.89 26.23 25.77
C TYR A 361 -20.44 25.76 25.82
N ALA A 362 -20.01 24.89 24.90
CA ALA A 362 -18.61 24.49 24.80
C ALA A 362 -17.71 25.71 24.48
N VAL A 363 -18.08 26.54 23.49
CA VAL A 363 -17.32 27.76 23.16
C VAL A 363 -17.22 28.70 24.36
N ILE A 364 -18.33 28.96 25.05
CA ILE A 364 -18.33 29.81 26.26
C ILE A 364 -17.42 29.22 27.35
N ARG A 365 -17.51 27.91 27.59
CA ARG A 365 -16.70 27.22 28.60
C ARG A 365 -15.21 27.29 28.29
N GLU A 366 -14.83 27.00 27.04
CA GLU A 366 -13.42 27.03 26.62
C GLU A 366 -12.86 28.47 26.61
N TYR A 367 -13.68 29.47 26.28
CA TYR A 367 -13.30 30.88 26.42
C TYR A 367 -13.04 31.25 27.90
N ASN A 368 -13.93 30.84 28.81
CA ASN A 368 -13.82 31.16 30.24
C ASN A 368 -12.60 30.52 30.93
N LYS A 369 -12.00 29.47 30.35
CA LYS A 369 -10.72 28.92 30.83
C LYS A 369 -9.56 29.89 30.64
N HIS A 370 -9.64 30.75 29.62
CA HIS A 370 -8.55 31.62 29.17
C HIS A 370 -9.06 33.05 29.00
N THR A 371 -9.25 33.76 30.12
CA THR A 371 -9.79 35.14 30.12
C THR A 371 -8.93 36.17 29.37
N SER A 372 -7.71 35.81 28.97
CA SER A 372 -6.82 36.64 28.14
C SER A 372 -7.18 36.63 26.65
N VAL A 373 -8.11 35.79 26.21
CA VAL A 373 -8.53 35.68 24.80
C VAL A 373 -9.15 37.00 24.33
N LYS A 374 -8.54 37.61 23.31
CA LYS A 374 -9.00 38.87 22.70
C LYS A 374 -9.88 38.66 21.48
N TYR A 375 -9.78 37.52 20.83
CA TYR A 375 -10.52 37.21 19.61
C TYR A 375 -10.88 35.72 19.56
N ILE A 376 -12.09 35.41 19.11
CA ILE A 376 -12.51 34.06 18.76
C ILE A 376 -12.79 34.03 17.26
N PHE A 377 -11.98 33.31 16.50
CA PHE A 377 -12.16 33.10 15.08
C PHE A 377 -12.95 31.83 14.84
N GLY A 378 -14.01 31.92 14.03
CA GLY A 378 -14.77 30.76 13.58
C GLY A 378 -14.89 30.76 12.07
N GLU A 379 -14.73 29.58 11.49
CA GLU A 379 -14.89 29.37 10.06
C GLU A 379 -16.37 29.54 9.66
N THR A 380 -16.60 30.30 8.60
CA THR A 380 -17.93 30.64 8.08
C THR A 380 -18.37 29.67 6.99
N ASN A 381 -18.57 28.40 7.36
CA ASN A 381 -19.42 27.51 6.57
C ASN A 381 -20.92 27.79 6.87
N ASN A 382 -21.85 27.25 6.07
CA ASN A 382 -23.29 27.58 6.15
C ASN A 382 -23.88 27.49 7.58
N MET A 383 -23.44 26.52 8.39
CA MET A 383 -23.93 26.36 9.78
C MET A 383 -23.05 27.01 10.84
N GLY A 384 -21.73 27.10 10.62
CA GLY A 384 -20.81 27.87 11.47
C GLY A 384 -21.25 29.32 11.55
N ASN A 385 -21.74 29.89 10.44
CA ASN A 385 -22.37 31.21 10.43
C ASN A 385 -23.51 31.34 11.45
N PHE A 386 -24.46 30.39 11.47
CA PHE A 386 -25.60 30.45 12.39
C PHE A 386 -25.18 30.42 13.86
N VAL A 387 -24.24 29.55 14.23
CA VAL A 387 -23.75 29.46 15.62
C VAL A 387 -22.96 30.70 16.01
N LEU A 388 -22.12 31.21 15.11
CA LEU A 388 -21.36 32.43 15.34
C LEU A 388 -22.28 33.64 15.47
N ASP A 389 -23.31 33.77 14.63
CA ASP A 389 -24.31 34.84 14.71
C ASP A 389 -25.07 34.79 16.04
N THR A 390 -25.54 33.61 16.43
CA THR A 390 -26.22 33.42 17.72
C THR A 390 -25.31 33.80 18.91
N LEU A 391 -24.03 33.45 18.85
CA LEU A 391 -23.08 33.83 19.90
C LEU A 391 -22.80 35.34 19.91
N ILE A 392 -22.71 35.99 18.75
CA ILE A 392 -22.53 37.44 18.63
C ILE A 392 -23.75 38.19 19.18
N GLU A 393 -24.96 37.71 18.91
CA GLU A 393 -26.21 38.32 19.37
C GLU A 393 -26.46 38.12 20.87
N GLU A 394 -26.18 36.91 21.39
CA GLU A 394 -26.57 36.53 22.75
C GLU A 394 -25.44 36.63 23.78
N THR A 395 -24.21 36.97 23.39
CA THR A 395 -23.05 37.05 24.29
C THR A 395 -22.16 38.25 24.00
N SER A 396 -21.32 38.63 24.97
CA SER A 396 -20.28 39.66 24.80
C SER A 396 -18.93 39.08 24.36
N LEU A 397 -18.92 37.88 23.76
CA LEU A 397 -17.69 37.23 23.33
C LEU A 397 -17.08 37.96 22.12
N PRO A 398 -15.74 38.10 22.04
CA PRO A 398 -15.08 38.85 20.98
C PRO A 398 -14.94 38.03 19.68
N ILE A 399 -16.06 37.68 19.05
CA ILE A 399 -16.10 36.78 17.90
C ILE A 399 -15.81 37.52 16.59
N LYS A 400 -14.98 36.91 15.74
CA LYS A 400 -14.71 37.32 14.37
C LYS A 400 -14.95 36.15 13.41
N LYS A 401 -15.79 36.41 12.42
CA LYS A 401 -16.05 35.49 11.32
C LYS A 401 -14.86 35.47 10.35
N HIS A 402 -14.45 34.29 9.89
CA HIS A 402 -13.37 34.13 8.92
C HIS A 402 -13.81 33.23 7.76
N ASN A 403 -13.79 33.78 6.54
CA ASN A 403 -14.04 33.03 5.31
C ASN A 403 -12.73 32.37 4.87
N THR A 404 -12.71 31.05 4.82
CA THR A 404 -11.64 30.28 4.18
C THR A 404 -11.93 30.26 2.68
N THR A 405 -11.08 30.92 1.88
CA THR A 405 -11.12 30.88 0.40
C THR A 405 -10.50 29.61 -0.14
#